data_AF-A0A7G6YBF0-F1
#
_entry.id   AF-A0A7G6YBF0-F1
#
_cell.length_a   1.000
_cell.length_b   1.000
_cell.length_c   1.000
_cell.angle_alpha   90.00
_cell.angle_beta   90.00
_cell.angle_gamma   90.00
#
_symmetry.space_group_name_H-M   'P 1'
#
loop_
_entity.id
_entity.type
_entity.pdbx_description
1 polymer ?
#
loop_
_entity_poly.entity_id
_entity_poly.type
_entity_poly.pdbx_seq_one_letter_code
_entity_poly.pdbx_strand_id
1 'polypeptide(L)'
;MTASTLGPVLKTRPRTETRAPVTSTYNELLGRVRGEGLLERRRGFYIAMFSALTVGLLGAAAGFVLLGDSWFQLLIAAALGLIFTQFAFLGHEASHRQVFASGPTNDRAGRLIATWLVGMSYQWWMTKHTRHHANPNTEGKDPDIAFDTISFTVEDASRQRGLLAAITRRQGYLFFPLLLLEGVNLHVTSIRSLLARGPVERRRTELVAIGLRLSIYLTILFLMLPVGMAFAFLGVQLAVFGVYMGASFAPNHKGMPLLPAGSRVDLTGRVGVFEPREYSLSGLPVGGVVRPRAASVRADADDGEWAQSEDAGEHRGRDLSGELLGCGQAQLPRLDVECSAQPVR
;
A
#
# COMPACT_ATOMS: atom_id res chain seq x y z
N MET A 1 9.17 -44.88 8.83
CA MET A 1 9.21 -43.68 9.71
C MET A 1 9.32 -42.46 8.81
N THR A 2 8.22 -41.72 8.65
CA THR A 2 8.16 -40.49 7.86
C THR A 2 8.85 -39.37 8.64
N ALA A 3 9.97 -38.85 8.14
CA ALA A 3 10.64 -37.70 8.73
C ALA A 3 9.69 -36.49 8.68
N SER A 4 9.52 -35.81 9.83
CA SER A 4 8.75 -34.57 9.92
C SER A 4 9.35 -33.52 9.00
N THR A 5 8.57 -33.03 8.04
CA THR A 5 8.94 -31.95 7.10
C THR A 5 8.89 -30.56 7.72
N LEU A 6 8.44 -30.44 8.98
CA LEU A 6 8.16 -29.15 9.63
C LEU A 6 9.35 -28.57 10.41
N GLY A 7 10.53 -29.18 10.34
CA GLY A 7 11.70 -28.76 11.10
C GLY A 7 11.52 -28.86 12.63
N PRO A 8 12.54 -28.51 13.42
CA PRO A 8 12.44 -28.51 14.88
C PRO A 8 11.53 -27.39 15.37
N VAL A 9 10.55 -27.72 16.23
CA VAL A 9 9.70 -26.74 16.90
C VAL A 9 10.55 -25.90 17.86
N LEU A 10 10.74 -24.62 17.53
CA LEU A 10 11.44 -23.67 18.40
C LEU A 10 10.45 -23.09 19.42
N LYS A 11 10.64 -23.41 20.70
CA LYS A 11 9.91 -22.74 21.79
C LYS A 11 10.39 -21.30 21.92
N THR A 12 9.49 -20.33 21.79
CA THR A 12 9.78 -18.93 22.07
C THR A 12 10.01 -18.75 23.58
N ARG A 13 11.00 -17.92 23.96
CA ARG A 13 11.31 -17.57 25.36
C ARG A 13 11.15 -16.05 25.55
N PRO A 14 10.75 -15.58 26.74
CA PRO A 14 10.67 -14.16 27.06
C PRO A 14 12.00 -13.45 26.79
N ARG A 15 11.93 -12.21 26.30
CA ARG A 15 13.11 -11.41 25.96
C ARG A 15 13.89 -11.06 27.23
N THR A 16 15.11 -11.57 27.35
CA THR A 16 16.07 -11.17 28.39
C THR A 16 16.82 -9.91 27.96
N GLU A 17 17.11 -8.98 28.87
CA GLU A 17 17.72 -7.66 28.60
C GLU A 17 19.12 -7.72 27.95
N THR A 18 19.76 -8.88 27.92
CA THR A 18 21.14 -9.10 27.47
C THR A 18 21.30 -9.60 26.02
N ARG A 19 20.23 -9.64 25.21
CA ARG A 19 20.33 -10.15 23.82
C ARG A 19 20.83 -9.07 22.83
N ALA A 20 21.60 -9.52 21.84
CA ALA A 20 22.14 -8.71 20.73
C ALA A 20 21.08 -7.78 20.09
N PRO A 21 21.49 -6.61 19.56
CA PRO A 21 20.59 -5.60 18.99
C PRO A 21 19.65 -6.20 17.94
N VAL A 22 18.40 -5.73 17.87
CA VAL A 22 17.33 -6.33 17.07
C VAL A 22 17.68 -6.46 15.57
N THR A 23 18.49 -5.56 15.03
CA THR A 23 19.08 -5.66 13.68
C THR A 23 19.90 -6.93 13.46
N SER A 24 20.60 -7.42 14.49
CA SER A 24 21.32 -8.70 14.48
C SER A 24 20.36 -9.89 14.33
N THR A 25 19.17 -9.82 14.93
CA THR A 25 18.19 -10.92 14.89
C THR A 25 17.48 -11.02 13.54
N TYR A 26 17.22 -9.89 12.87
CA TYR A 26 16.66 -9.87 11.51
C TYR A 26 17.65 -10.42 10.48
N ASN A 27 18.92 -10.01 10.55
CA ASN A 27 19.93 -10.48 9.61
C ASN A 27 20.21 -11.99 9.75
N GLU A 28 20.19 -12.50 10.98
CA GLU A 28 20.31 -13.95 11.24
C GLU A 28 19.12 -14.72 10.64
N LEU A 29 17.89 -14.24 10.88
CA LEU A 29 16.69 -14.83 10.28
C LEU A 29 16.74 -14.78 8.76
N LEU A 30 17.06 -13.63 8.18
CA LEU A 30 17.17 -13.45 6.74
C LEU A 30 18.24 -14.38 6.13
N GLY A 31 19.34 -14.61 6.84
CA GLY A 31 20.36 -15.59 6.49
C GLY A 31 19.81 -17.01 6.42
N ARG A 32 19.05 -17.45 7.43
CA ARG A 32 18.39 -18.76 7.44
C ARG A 32 17.36 -18.91 6.33
N VAL A 33 16.48 -17.92 6.15
CA VAL A 33 15.45 -17.90 5.10
C VAL A 33 16.07 -17.98 3.70
N ARG A 34 17.20 -17.29 3.47
CA ARG A 34 17.96 -17.40 2.22
C ARG A 34 18.62 -18.76 2.06
N GLY A 35 19.24 -19.30 3.12
CA GLY A 35 19.89 -20.60 3.10
C GLY A 35 18.94 -21.77 2.82
N GLU A 36 17.68 -21.64 3.24
CA GLU A 36 16.60 -22.60 2.97
C GLU A 36 15.94 -22.41 1.58
N GLY A 37 16.39 -21.44 0.77
CA GLY A 37 15.83 -21.20 -0.56
C GLY A 37 14.40 -20.63 -0.55
N LEU A 38 13.90 -20.17 0.60
CA LEU A 38 12.51 -19.69 0.74
C LEU A 38 12.22 -18.39 -0.04
N LEU A 39 13.27 -17.69 -0.50
CA LEU A 39 13.15 -16.49 -1.35
C LEU A 39 13.35 -16.79 -2.84
N GLU A 40 13.42 -18.06 -3.23
CA GLU A 40 13.48 -18.43 -4.64
C GLU A 40 12.18 -18.09 -5.37
N ARG A 41 12.31 -17.62 -6.61
CA ARG A 41 11.17 -17.14 -7.40
C ARG A 41 10.28 -18.28 -7.85
N ARG A 42 8.99 -18.17 -7.53
CA ARG A 42 7.95 -19.14 -7.92
C ARG A 42 7.39 -18.83 -9.32
N ARG A 43 8.22 -18.92 -10.36
CA ARG A 43 7.83 -18.56 -11.75
C ARG A 43 6.59 -19.31 -12.25
N GLY A 44 6.50 -20.61 -11.98
CA GLY A 44 5.36 -21.44 -12.39
C GLY A 44 4.03 -20.95 -11.80
N PHE A 45 4.03 -20.48 -10.55
CA PHE A 45 2.85 -19.89 -9.92
C PHE A 45 2.40 -18.63 -10.65
N TYR A 46 3.31 -17.69 -10.93
CA TYR A 46 2.95 -16.45 -11.62
C TYR A 46 2.54 -16.68 -13.09
N ILE A 47 3.14 -17.66 -13.78
CA ILE A 47 2.71 -18.06 -15.13
C ILE A 47 1.28 -18.63 -15.09
N ALA A 48 1.00 -19.54 -14.16
CA ALA A 48 -0.33 -20.13 -14.02
C ALA A 48 -1.38 -19.07 -13.64
N MET A 49 -1.05 -18.18 -12.70
CA MET A 49 -1.92 -17.08 -12.29
C MET A 49 -2.22 -16.15 -13.46
N PHE A 50 -1.20 -15.66 -14.16
CA PHE A 50 -1.38 -14.79 -15.32
C PHE A 50 -2.22 -15.48 -16.40
N SER A 51 -1.93 -16.74 -16.71
CA SER A 51 -2.68 -17.51 -17.72
C SER A 51 -4.15 -17.67 -17.33
N ALA A 52 -4.44 -18.02 -16.07
CA ALA A 52 -5.80 -18.16 -15.58
C ALA A 52 -6.57 -16.83 -15.63
N LEU A 53 -5.93 -15.72 -15.25
CA LEU A 53 -6.54 -14.40 -15.33
C LEU A 53 -6.78 -13.95 -16.77
N THR A 54 -5.85 -14.23 -17.69
CA THR A 54 -6.02 -13.94 -19.12
C THR A 54 -7.15 -14.77 -19.72
N VAL A 55 -7.23 -16.06 -19.43
CA VAL A 55 -8.34 -16.92 -19.88
C VAL A 55 -9.66 -16.44 -19.29
N GLY A 56 -9.69 -16.08 -18.00
CA GLY A 56 -10.88 -15.51 -17.36
C GLY A 56 -11.32 -14.18 -18.01
N LEU A 57 -10.37 -13.31 -18.35
CA LEU A 57 -10.65 -12.05 -19.04
C LEU A 57 -11.21 -12.28 -20.45
N LEU A 58 -10.64 -13.22 -21.21
CA LEU A 58 -11.14 -13.61 -22.53
C LEU A 58 -12.53 -14.25 -22.43
N GLY A 59 -12.77 -15.08 -21.41
CA GLY A 59 -14.08 -15.66 -21.13
C GLY A 59 -15.13 -14.60 -20.76
N ALA A 60 -14.75 -13.60 -19.96
CA ALA A 60 -15.61 -12.46 -19.62
C ALA A 60 -15.94 -11.62 -20.87
N ALA A 61 -14.96 -11.38 -21.75
CA ALA A 61 -15.17 -10.69 -23.01
C ALA A 61 -16.08 -11.48 -23.97
N ALA A 62 -15.87 -12.79 -24.11
CA ALA A 62 -16.75 -13.66 -24.90
C ALA A 62 -18.17 -13.69 -24.32
N GLY A 63 -18.31 -13.82 -22.99
CA GLY A 63 -19.59 -13.76 -22.29
C GLY A 63 -20.31 -12.43 -22.51
N PHE A 64 -19.58 -11.31 -22.45
CA PHE A 64 -20.12 -9.97 -22.73
C PHE A 64 -20.74 -9.91 -24.13
N VAL A 65 -20.07 -10.44 -25.15
CA VAL A 65 -20.59 -10.43 -26.53
C VAL A 65 -21.78 -11.39 -26.67
N LEU A 66 -21.68 -12.60 -26.12
CA LEU A 66 -22.70 -13.65 -26.28
C LEU A 66 -23.99 -13.36 -25.51
N LEU A 67 -23.91 -12.68 -24.37
CA LEU A 67 -25.07 -12.34 -23.55
C LEU A 67 -25.86 -11.13 -24.08
N GLY A 68 -25.24 -10.28 -24.90
CA GLY A 68 -25.88 -9.09 -25.48
C GLY A 68 -26.52 -8.17 -24.43
N ASP A 69 -27.68 -7.60 -24.77
CA ASP A 69 -28.43 -6.66 -23.91
C ASP A 69 -29.20 -7.36 -22.78
N SER A 70 -28.53 -8.19 -22.01
CA SER A 70 -29.11 -8.96 -20.90
C SER A 70 -28.62 -8.46 -19.55
N TRP A 71 -29.47 -8.48 -18.52
CA TRP A 71 -29.06 -8.17 -17.15
C TRP A 71 -28.03 -9.15 -16.58
N PHE A 72 -27.81 -10.31 -17.20
CA PHE A 72 -26.68 -11.18 -16.88
C PHE A 72 -25.31 -10.52 -17.11
N GLN A 73 -25.26 -9.39 -17.83
CA GLN A 73 -24.06 -8.56 -17.94
C GLN A 73 -23.53 -8.09 -16.58
N LEU A 74 -24.38 -7.97 -15.54
CA LEU A 74 -23.92 -7.64 -14.20
C LEU A 74 -23.03 -8.73 -13.57
N LEU A 75 -23.20 -10.00 -13.98
CA LEU A 75 -22.29 -11.07 -13.57
C LEU A 75 -20.93 -10.91 -14.24
N ILE A 76 -20.90 -10.50 -15.51
CA ILE A 76 -19.65 -10.18 -16.22
C ILE A 76 -18.97 -8.98 -15.56
N ALA A 77 -19.72 -7.93 -15.20
CA ALA A 77 -19.20 -6.78 -14.46
C ALA A 77 -18.54 -7.18 -13.14
N ALA A 78 -19.21 -8.04 -12.36
CA ALA A 78 -18.67 -8.56 -11.11
C ALA A 78 -17.39 -9.39 -11.35
N ALA A 79 -17.40 -10.27 -12.35
CA ALA A 79 -16.22 -11.07 -12.72
C ALA A 79 -15.03 -10.19 -13.14
N LEU A 80 -15.27 -9.13 -13.93
CA LEU A 80 -14.24 -8.16 -14.30
C LEU A 80 -13.70 -7.40 -13.08
N GLY A 81 -14.55 -7.06 -12.11
CA GLY A 81 -14.12 -6.51 -10.83
C GLY A 81 -13.09 -7.40 -10.14
N LEU A 82 -13.37 -8.71 -10.03
CA LEU A 82 -12.45 -9.69 -9.44
C LEU A 82 -11.16 -9.86 -10.25
N ILE A 83 -11.28 -10.02 -11.57
CA ILE A 83 -10.15 -10.24 -12.48
C ILE A 83 -9.21 -9.04 -12.45
N PHE A 84 -9.72 -7.81 -12.52
CA PHE A 84 -8.87 -6.62 -12.46
C PHE A 84 -8.23 -6.41 -11.10
N THR A 85 -8.88 -6.77 -9.99
CA THR A 85 -8.22 -6.78 -8.67
C THR A 85 -7.06 -7.78 -8.64
N GLN A 86 -7.24 -8.98 -9.19
CA GLN A 86 -6.16 -9.97 -9.26
C GLN A 86 -5.01 -9.53 -10.16
N PHE A 87 -5.29 -8.89 -11.29
CA PHE A 87 -4.24 -8.25 -12.09
C PHE A 87 -3.54 -7.13 -11.31
N ALA A 88 -4.26 -6.33 -10.52
CA ALA A 88 -3.65 -5.33 -9.65
C ALA A 88 -2.66 -5.96 -8.66
N PHE A 89 -3.02 -7.10 -8.04
CA PHE A 89 -2.09 -7.84 -7.18
C PHE A 89 -0.91 -8.40 -7.95
N LEU A 90 -1.09 -8.91 -9.17
CA LEU A 90 0.06 -9.35 -9.98
C LEU A 90 1.01 -8.18 -10.31
N GLY A 91 0.46 -6.99 -10.60
CA GLY A 91 1.22 -5.76 -10.78
C GLY A 91 1.96 -5.33 -9.49
N HIS A 92 1.31 -5.48 -8.33
CA HIS A 92 1.91 -5.28 -7.01
C HIS A 92 3.12 -6.21 -6.80
N GLU A 93 2.97 -7.51 -7.04
CA GLU A 93 4.05 -8.49 -6.89
C GLU A 93 5.24 -8.21 -7.82
N ALA A 94 4.96 -7.78 -9.05
CA ALA A 94 5.99 -7.31 -9.97
C ALA A 94 6.71 -6.09 -9.39
N SER A 95 5.98 -5.12 -8.85
CA SER A 95 6.56 -3.92 -8.26
C SER A 95 7.41 -4.19 -7.01
N HIS A 96 7.13 -5.27 -6.29
CA HIS A 96 7.98 -5.81 -5.22
C HIS A 96 9.13 -6.71 -5.71
N ARG A 97 9.36 -6.77 -7.03
CA ARG A 97 10.44 -7.51 -7.71
C ARG A 97 10.41 -9.03 -7.50
N GLN A 98 9.23 -9.57 -7.19
CA GLN A 98 9.03 -11.00 -6.91
C GLN A 98 8.89 -11.83 -8.20
N VAL A 99 8.34 -11.24 -9.26
CA VAL A 99 7.96 -11.99 -10.47
C VAL A 99 9.18 -12.30 -11.35
N PHE A 100 9.93 -11.28 -11.77
CA PHE A 100 11.08 -11.45 -12.66
C PHE A 100 12.41 -11.31 -11.92
N ALA A 101 13.49 -11.84 -12.50
CA ALA A 101 14.84 -11.67 -11.95
C ALA A 101 15.35 -10.22 -12.09
N SER A 102 15.00 -9.56 -13.20
CA SER A 102 15.43 -8.20 -13.52
C SER A 102 14.49 -7.17 -12.89
N GLY A 103 15.05 -6.22 -12.12
CA GLY A 103 14.32 -5.07 -11.59
C GLY A 103 13.62 -4.25 -12.68
N PRO A 104 14.33 -3.81 -13.73
CA PRO A 104 13.71 -3.09 -14.85
C PRO A 104 12.58 -3.85 -15.56
N THR A 105 12.65 -5.18 -15.64
CA THR A 105 11.56 -5.98 -16.23
C THR A 105 10.32 -5.98 -15.33
N ASN A 106 10.52 -6.11 -14.03
CA ASN A 106 9.46 -5.97 -13.03
C ASN A 106 8.81 -4.57 -13.08
N ASP A 107 9.60 -3.51 -13.12
CA ASP A 107 9.10 -2.13 -13.16
C ASP A 107 8.25 -1.87 -14.43
N ARG A 108 8.67 -2.43 -15.58
CA ARG A 108 7.89 -2.37 -16.82
C ARG A 108 6.60 -3.17 -16.72
N ALA A 109 6.65 -4.40 -16.21
CA ALA A 109 5.48 -5.26 -16.06
C ALA A 109 4.45 -4.66 -15.11
N GLY A 110 4.88 -4.20 -13.92
CA GLY A 110 4.02 -3.55 -12.95
C GLY A 110 3.35 -2.30 -13.53
N ARG A 111 4.10 -1.47 -14.26
CA ARG A 111 3.56 -0.27 -14.91
C ARG A 111 2.56 -0.60 -16.02
N LEU A 112 2.86 -1.57 -16.87
CA LEU A 112 1.96 -2.00 -17.95
C LEU A 112 0.64 -2.52 -17.37
N ILE A 113 0.71 -3.40 -16.36
CA ILE A 113 -0.47 -3.97 -15.72
C ILE A 113 -1.29 -2.88 -15.02
N ALA A 114 -0.65 -2.03 -14.20
CA ALA A 114 -1.35 -0.98 -13.47
C ALA A 114 -2.07 0.00 -14.41
N THR A 115 -1.40 0.45 -15.48
CA THR A 115 -1.94 1.49 -16.37
C THR A 115 -2.90 0.94 -17.42
N TRP A 116 -2.46 0.01 -18.26
CA TRP A 116 -3.25 -0.47 -19.41
C TRP A 116 -4.36 -1.43 -19.02
N LEU A 117 -4.13 -2.27 -18.00
CA LEU A 117 -5.08 -3.31 -17.62
C LEU A 117 -6.01 -2.84 -16.51
N VAL A 118 -5.44 -2.35 -15.40
CA VAL A 118 -6.21 -1.93 -14.23
C VAL A 118 -6.74 -0.49 -14.37
N GLY A 119 -6.01 0.42 -15.01
CA GLY A 119 -6.43 1.80 -15.21
C GLY A 119 -6.01 2.77 -14.09
N MET A 120 -4.92 2.46 -13.39
CA MET A 120 -4.38 3.29 -12.30
C MET A 120 -2.93 3.71 -12.57
N SER A 121 -2.54 4.85 -12.01
CA SER A 121 -1.18 5.37 -12.09
C SER A 121 -0.25 4.49 -11.27
N TYR A 122 0.76 3.96 -11.95
CA TYR A 122 1.84 3.22 -11.31
C TYR A 122 2.68 4.14 -10.42
N GLN A 123 2.98 5.36 -10.86
CA GLN A 123 3.80 6.31 -10.08
C GLN A 123 3.14 6.76 -8.78
N TRP A 124 1.87 7.12 -8.83
CA TRP A 124 1.12 7.47 -7.63
C TRP A 124 1.12 6.34 -6.63
N TRP A 125 0.75 5.14 -7.10
CA TRP A 125 0.69 3.97 -6.25
C TRP A 125 2.07 3.64 -5.68
N MET A 126 3.14 3.60 -6.50
CA MET A 126 4.50 3.34 -6.01
C MET A 126 4.98 4.34 -4.97
N THR A 127 4.67 5.62 -5.15
CA THR A 127 5.06 6.69 -4.21
C THR A 127 4.35 6.52 -2.87
N LYS A 128 3.03 6.29 -2.89
CA LYS A 128 2.21 6.03 -1.69
C LYS A 128 2.67 4.74 -1.00
N HIS A 129 2.71 3.66 -1.76
CA HIS A 129 2.93 2.29 -1.28
C HIS A 129 4.32 2.10 -0.69
N THR A 130 5.36 2.66 -1.31
CA THR A 130 6.73 2.59 -0.78
C THR A 130 6.84 3.29 0.57
N ARG A 131 6.17 4.44 0.75
CA ARG A 131 6.13 5.15 2.04
C ARG A 131 5.39 4.37 3.11
N HIS A 132 4.25 3.77 2.76
CA HIS A 132 3.48 2.91 3.63
C HIS A 132 4.35 1.73 4.14
N HIS A 133 4.96 0.95 3.24
CA HIS A 133 5.84 -0.15 3.65
C HIS A 133 7.08 0.30 4.43
N ALA A 134 7.59 1.50 4.14
CA ALA A 134 8.73 2.06 4.84
C ALA A 134 8.38 2.56 6.26
N ASN A 135 7.12 2.85 6.59
CA ASN A 135 6.71 3.37 7.90
C ASN A 135 5.24 3.02 8.22
N PRO A 136 4.83 1.74 8.25
CA PRO A 136 3.42 1.39 8.39
C PRO A 136 2.87 1.81 9.76
N ASN A 137 1.59 2.20 9.79
CA ASN A 137 0.87 2.66 10.98
C ASN A 137 1.59 3.78 11.77
N THR A 138 2.47 4.55 11.12
CA THR A 138 3.23 5.63 11.76
C THR A 138 2.65 6.99 11.39
N GLU A 139 2.19 7.72 12.40
CA GLU A 139 1.57 9.04 12.24
C GLU A 139 2.50 10.02 11.51
N GLY A 140 1.93 10.75 10.55
CA GLY A 140 2.65 11.71 9.71
C GLY A 140 3.57 11.09 8.65
N LYS A 141 3.75 9.77 8.60
CA LYS A 141 4.60 9.09 7.60
C LYS A 141 3.81 8.17 6.68
N ASP A 142 2.96 7.34 7.26
CA ASP A 142 2.12 6.40 6.53
C ASP A 142 0.96 7.13 5.83
N PRO A 143 0.92 7.16 4.49
CA PRO A 143 -0.18 7.78 3.77
C PRO A 143 -1.51 7.01 3.91
N ASP A 144 -1.49 5.75 4.35
CA ASP A 144 -2.69 4.90 4.38
C ASP A 144 -3.56 5.10 5.63
N ILE A 145 -3.01 5.76 6.66
CA ILE A 145 -3.75 6.21 7.85
C ILE A 145 -4.07 7.71 7.82
N ALA A 146 -3.66 8.42 6.76
CA ALA A 146 -4.02 9.82 6.58
C ALA A 146 -5.54 9.93 6.36
N PHE A 147 -6.16 10.97 6.90
CA PHE A 147 -7.59 11.19 6.73
C PHE A 147 -7.96 11.36 5.25
N ASP A 148 -8.93 10.57 4.80
CA ASP A 148 -9.64 10.73 3.53
C ASP A 148 -11.15 10.69 3.79
N THR A 149 -11.67 9.50 4.15
CA THR A 149 -13.06 9.29 4.60
C THR A 149 -13.15 8.67 5.99
N ILE A 150 -12.15 7.86 6.37
CA ILE A 150 -12.04 7.17 7.66
C ILE A 150 -11.04 7.91 8.53
N SER A 151 -11.38 8.12 9.80
CA SER A 151 -10.48 8.72 10.79
C SER A 151 -9.79 7.62 11.60
N PHE A 152 -8.46 7.59 11.52
CA PHE A 152 -7.63 6.71 12.34
C PHE A 152 -7.21 7.35 13.67
N THR A 153 -7.14 8.69 13.73
CA THR A 153 -6.75 9.46 14.92
C THR A 153 -7.94 10.19 15.56
N VAL A 154 -7.82 10.51 16.84
CA VAL A 154 -8.84 11.30 17.57
C VAL A 154 -8.86 12.74 17.04
N GLU A 155 -7.69 13.26 16.67
CA GLU A 155 -7.49 14.58 16.10
C GLU A 155 -8.28 14.72 14.79
N ASP A 156 -8.13 13.77 13.87
CA ASP A 156 -8.88 13.77 12.62
C ASP A 156 -10.38 13.63 12.85
N ALA A 157 -10.80 12.75 13.77
CA ALA A 157 -12.20 12.57 14.11
C ALA A 157 -12.84 13.84 14.70
N SER A 158 -12.11 14.58 15.53
CA SER A 158 -12.59 15.81 16.18
C SER A 158 -12.80 16.98 15.22
N ARG A 159 -12.09 16.98 14.08
CA ARG A 159 -12.18 18.01 13.04
C ARG A 159 -13.39 17.83 12.13
N GLN A 160 -13.99 16.64 12.10
CA GLN A 160 -15.08 16.34 11.18
C GLN A 160 -16.37 17.06 11.55
N ARG A 161 -17.06 17.58 10.53
CA ARG A 161 -18.33 18.31 10.66
C ARG A 161 -19.39 17.76 9.72
N GLY A 162 -20.67 18.07 9.98
CA GLY A 162 -21.78 17.71 9.11
C GLY A 162 -21.89 16.21 8.80
N LEU A 163 -21.96 15.88 7.51
CA LEU A 163 -22.07 14.49 7.02
C LEU A 163 -20.85 13.64 7.39
N LEU A 164 -19.63 14.18 7.27
CA LEU A 164 -18.40 13.46 7.62
C LEU A 164 -18.35 13.12 9.12
N ALA A 165 -18.86 14.00 9.98
CA ALA A 165 -19.01 13.69 11.41
C ALA A 165 -20.01 12.55 11.64
N ALA A 166 -21.11 12.52 10.89
CA ALA A 166 -22.10 11.44 10.97
C ALA A 166 -21.56 10.09 10.48
N ILE A 167 -20.70 10.11 9.45
CA ILE A 167 -19.96 8.94 8.96
C ILE A 167 -18.95 8.49 10.02
N THR A 168 -18.10 9.39 10.49
CA THR A 168 -17.04 9.11 11.48
C THR A 168 -17.60 8.45 12.74
N ARG A 169 -18.72 8.94 13.29
CA ARG A 169 -19.39 8.33 14.46
C ARG A 169 -19.87 6.90 14.23
N ARG A 170 -20.06 6.48 12.97
CA ARG A 170 -20.54 5.15 12.58
C ARG A 170 -19.57 4.42 11.66
N GLN A 171 -18.31 4.88 11.61
CA GLN A 171 -17.36 4.45 10.59
C GLN A 171 -17.10 2.95 10.63
N GLY A 172 -17.16 2.32 11.82
CA GLY A 172 -17.02 0.87 11.95
C GLY A 172 -18.08 0.06 11.17
N TYR A 173 -19.34 0.53 11.16
CA TYR A 173 -20.43 -0.10 10.39
C TYR A 173 -20.43 0.33 8.93
N LEU A 174 -20.17 1.61 8.68
CA LEU A 174 -20.18 2.18 7.34
C LEU A 174 -18.95 1.81 6.51
N PHE A 175 -17.91 1.28 7.14
CA PHE A 175 -16.69 0.84 6.46
C PHE A 175 -16.99 -0.09 5.27
N PHE A 176 -17.77 -1.16 5.48
CA PHE A 176 -18.06 -2.13 4.42
C PHE A 176 -18.91 -1.54 3.28
N PRO A 177 -20.01 -0.81 3.53
CA PRO A 177 -20.71 -0.07 2.48
C PRO A 177 -19.83 0.94 1.73
N LEU A 178 -18.95 1.65 2.44
CA LEU A 178 -18.04 2.63 1.81
C LEU A 178 -17.03 1.96 0.88
N LEU A 179 -16.66 0.69 1.10
CA LEU A 179 -15.79 -0.03 0.17
C LEU A 179 -16.39 -0.19 -1.23
N LEU A 180 -17.71 -0.12 -1.39
CA LEU A 180 -18.35 -0.11 -2.72
C LEU A 180 -17.92 1.12 -3.55
N LEU A 181 -17.46 2.19 -2.90
CA LEU A 181 -16.97 3.41 -3.55
C LEU A 181 -15.45 3.45 -3.68
N GLU A 182 -14.72 2.54 -3.04
CA GLU A 182 -13.25 2.57 -3.01
C GLU A 182 -12.65 2.37 -4.40
N GLY A 183 -13.29 1.58 -5.26
CA GLY A 183 -12.84 1.41 -6.64
C GLY A 183 -12.86 2.73 -7.42
N VAL A 184 -13.87 3.57 -7.20
CA VAL A 184 -13.94 4.92 -7.77
C VAL A 184 -12.86 5.80 -7.16
N ASN A 185 -12.72 5.78 -5.83
CA ASN A 185 -11.74 6.58 -5.10
C ASN A 185 -10.31 6.36 -5.62
N LEU A 186 -9.90 5.10 -5.79
CA LEU A 186 -8.57 4.73 -6.30
C LEU A 186 -8.32 5.28 -7.71
N HIS A 187 -9.28 5.15 -8.63
CA HIS A 187 -9.14 5.66 -10.00
C HIS A 187 -9.08 7.19 -10.03
N VAL A 188 -9.97 7.85 -9.29
CA VAL A 188 -10.03 9.31 -9.21
C VAL A 188 -8.75 9.88 -8.61
N THR A 189 -8.28 9.32 -7.50
CA THR A 189 -7.05 9.76 -6.83
C THR A 189 -5.82 9.52 -7.70
N SER A 190 -5.76 8.37 -8.37
CA SER A 190 -4.77 8.07 -9.40
C SER A 190 -4.72 9.17 -10.48
N ILE A 191 -5.85 9.53 -11.09
CA ILE A 191 -5.88 10.54 -12.16
C ILE A 191 -5.54 11.93 -11.60
N ARG A 192 -6.12 12.32 -10.46
CA ARG A 192 -5.83 13.61 -9.80
C ARG A 192 -4.34 13.79 -9.54
N SER A 193 -3.66 12.73 -9.11
CA SER A 193 -2.21 12.77 -8.85
C SER A 193 -1.38 13.03 -10.13
N LEU A 194 -1.80 12.48 -11.28
CA LEU A 194 -1.13 12.71 -12.56
C LEU A 194 -1.36 14.13 -13.09
N LEU A 195 -2.50 14.73 -12.75
CA LEU A 195 -2.85 16.11 -13.12
C LEU A 195 -2.31 17.15 -12.15
N ALA A 196 -1.86 16.75 -10.95
CA ALA A 196 -1.32 17.64 -9.95
C ALA A 196 -0.04 18.35 -10.44
N ARG A 197 0.23 19.53 -9.88
CA ARG A 197 1.47 20.27 -10.13
C ARG A 197 2.65 19.52 -9.52
N GLY A 198 3.80 19.55 -10.21
CA GLY A 198 5.03 18.87 -9.78
C GLY A 198 5.53 17.82 -10.78
N PRO A 199 6.76 17.32 -10.62
CA PRO A 199 7.33 16.30 -11.48
C PRO A 199 6.71 14.93 -11.20
N VAL A 200 6.31 14.21 -12.26
CA VAL A 200 5.89 12.80 -12.19
C VAL A 200 6.58 12.05 -13.32
N GLU A 201 7.30 10.99 -12.97
CA GLU A 201 8.04 10.17 -13.94
C GLU A 201 7.06 9.57 -14.97
N ARG A 202 7.35 9.74 -16.27
CA ARG A 202 6.53 9.16 -17.36
C ARG A 202 5.05 9.58 -17.32
N ARG A 203 4.71 10.74 -16.74
CA ARG A 203 3.35 11.27 -16.65
C ARG A 203 2.54 11.14 -17.94
N ARG A 204 3.12 11.58 -19.07
CA ARG A 204 2.45 11.54 -20.38
C ARG A 204 2.10 10.11 -20.79
N THR A 205 3.01 9.17 -20.59
CA THR A 205 2.79 7.75 -20.92
C THR A 205 1.68 7.15 -20.07
N GLU A 206 1.63 7.44 -18.77
CA GLU A 206 0.56 6.93 -17.91
C GLU A 206 -0.80 7.56 -18.24
N LEU A 207 -0.85 8.88 -18.48
CA LEU A 207 -2.08 9.57 -18.89
C LEU A 207 -2.63 9.03 -20.21
N VAL A 208 -1.76 8.79 -21.21
CA VAL A 208 -2.17 8.21 -22.49
C VAL A 208 -2.67 6.79 -22.31
N ALA A 209 -1.95 5.94 -21.56
CA ALA A 209 -2.36 4.55 -21.33
C ALA A 209 -3.71 4.46 -20.60
N ILE A 210 -3.86 5.19 -19.50
CA ILE A 210 -5.10 5.21 -18.70
C ILE A 210 -6.23 5.84 -19.51
N GLY A 211 -5.97 6.96 -20.19
CA GLY A 211 -6.95 7.64 -21.04
C GLY A 211 -7.47 6.73 -22.15
N LEU A 212 -6.58 6.10 -22.92
CA LEU A 212 -6.96 5.16 -23.97
C LEU A 212 -7.74 3.98 -23.43
N ARG A 213 -7.27 3.36 -22.33
CA ARG A 213 -8.00 2.26 -21.68
C ARG A 213 -9.42 2.70 -21.31
N LEU A 214 -9.58 3.81 -20.59
CA LEU A 214 -10.88 4.29 -20.14
C LEU A 214 -11.79 4.64 -21.33
N SER A 215 -11.26 5.32 -22.34
CA SER A 215 -12.01 5.64 -23.56
C SER A 215 -12.47 4.39 -24.29
N ILE A 216 -11.58 3.45 -24.57
CA ILE A 216 -11.92 2.18 -25.25
C ILE A 216 -12.98 1.42 -24.44
N TYR A 217 -12.77 1.30 -23.13
CA TYR A 217 -13.66 0.56 -22.25
C TYR A 217 -15.06 1.17 -22.18
N LEU A 218 -15.16 2.49 -21.96
CA LEU A 218 -16.44 3.19 -21.92
C LEU A 218 -17.12 3.17 -23.28
N THR A 219 -16.38 3.36 -24.38
CA THR A 219 -16.93 3.29 -25.73
C THR A 219 -17.54 1.92 -26.00
N ILE A 220 -16.87 0.82 -25.65
CA ILE A 220 -17.43 -0.53 -25.81
C ILE A 220 -18.74 -0.67 -25.02
N LEU A 221 -18.76 -0.27 -23.75
CA LEU A 221 -19.95 -0.42 -22.91
C LEU A 221 -21.14 0.41 -23.42
N PHE A 222 -20.93 1.67 -23.80
CA PHE A 222 -22.02 2.56 -24.23
C PHE A 222 -22.44 2.36 -25.69
N LEU A 223 -21.64 1.68 -26.51
CA LEU A 223 -22.06 1.26 -27.85
C LEU A 223 -22.79 -0.08 -27.85
N MET A 224 -22.40 -0.99 -26.95
CA MET A 224 -22.90 -2.37 -26.96
C MET A 224 -24.04 -2.60 -25.97
N LEU A 225 -24.27 -1.73 -25.00
CA LEU A 225 -25.35 -1.88 -24.00
C LEU A 225 -26.26 -0.64 -23.94
N PRO A 226 -27.53 -0.81 -23.56
CA PRO A 226 -28.41 0.30 -23.24
C PRO A 226 -27.80 1.18 -22.15
N VAL A 227 -27.97 2.51 -22.26
CA VAL A 227 -27.32 3.51 -21.38
C VAL A 227 -27.48 3.18 -19.89
N GLY A 228 -28.68 2.82 -19.45
CA GLY A 228 -28.93 2.46 -18.04
C GLY A 228 -28.18 1.20 -17.58
N MET A 229 -28.05 0.21 -18.47
CA MET A 229 -27.31 -1.02 -18.20
C MET A 229 -25.81 -0.77 -18.19
N ALA A 230 -25.28 0.08 -19.07
CA ALA A 230 -23.87 0.47 -19.07
C ALA A 230 -23.46 1.14 -17.73
N PHE A 231 -24.30 2.03 -17.19
CA PHE A 231 -24.06 2.60 -15.86
C PHE A 231 -24.13 1.55 -14.74
N ALA A 232 -25.12 0.65 -14.79
CA ALA A 232 -25.22 -0.44 -13.81
C ALA A 232 -24.01 -1.38 -13.87
N PHE A 233 -23.53 -1.69 -15.06
CA PHE A 233 -22.33 -2.49 -15.31
C PHE A 233 -21.10 -1.85 -14.65
N LEU A 234 -20.86 -0.56 -14.93
CA LEU A 234 -19.76 0.20 -14.33
C LEU A 234 -19.87 0.23 -12.80
N GLY A 235 -21.08 0.48 -12.29
CA GLY A 235 -21.34 0.51 -10.85
C GLY A 235 -21.00 -0.82 -10.17
N VAL A 236 -21.49 -1.95 -10.70
CA VAL A 236 -21.22 -3.28 -10.15
C VAL A 236 -19.73 -3.62 -10.22
N GLN A 237 -19.08 -3.40 -11.37
CA GLN A 237 -17.66 -3.68 -11.52
C GLN A 237 -16.81 -2.89 -10.53
N LEU A 238 -17.04 -1.57 -10.43
CA LEU A 238 -16.28 -0.69 -9.53
C LEU A 238 -16.55 -1.01 -8.06
N ALA A 239 -17.78 -1.40 -7.72
CA ALA A 239 -18.14 -1.83 -6.39
C ALA A 239 -17.45 -3.13 -5.98
N VAL A 240 -17.46 -4.15 -6.86
CA VAL A 240 -16.78 -5.43 -6.59
C VAL A 240 -15.27 -5.23 -6.51
N PHE A 241 -14.69 -4.46 -7.43
CA PHE A 241 -13.28 -4.09 -7.39
C PHE A 241 -12.92 -3.35 -6.08
N GLY A 242 -13.75 -2.39 -5.66
CA GLY A 242 -13.55 -1.60 -4.44
C GLY A 242 -13.64 -2.43 -3.17
N VAL A 243 -14.67 -3.29 -3.04
CA VAL A 243 -14.80 -4.22 -1.92
C VAL A 243 -13.61 -5.16 -1.85
N TYR A 244 -13.19 -5.74 -2.98
CA TYR A 244 -12.10 -6.69 -2.97
C TYR A 244 -10.75 -6.03 -2.63
N MET A 245 -10.45 -4.90 -3.27
CA MET A 245 -9.23 -4.13 -2.97
C MET A 245 -9.23 -3.68 -1.51
N GLY A 246 -10.26 -2.97 -1.07
CA GLY A 246 -10.33 -2.41 0.28
C GLY A 246 -10.30 -3.47 1.38
N ALA A 247 -11.00 -4.60 1.19
CA ALA A 247 -10.98 -5.70 2.16
C ALA A 247 -9.62 -6.39 2.25
N SER A 248 -8.80 -6.32 1.21
CA SER A 248 -7.46 -6.93 1.20
C SER A 248 -6.42 -6.04 1.91
N PHE A 249 -6.57 -4.72 1.86
CA PHE A 249 -5.63 -3.79 2.49
C PHE A 249 -5.98 -3.46 3.94
N ALA A 250 -7.27 -3.31 4.25
CA ALA A 250 -7.73 -2.86 5.55
C ALA A 250 -7.23 -3.65 6.76
N PRO A 251 -7.06 -4.99 6.71
CA PRO A 251 -6.50 -5.75 7.83
C PRO A 251 -5.09 -5.32 8.26
N ASN A 252 -4.31 -4.69 7.38
CA ASN A 252 -2.96 -4.20 7.74
C ASN A 252 -2.99 -2.99 8.71
N HIS A 253 -4.13 -2.33 8.83
CA HIS A 253 -4.34 -1.17 9.71
C HIS A 253 -5.38 -1.45 10.79
N LYS A 254 -6.43 -2.19 10.45
CA LYS A 254 -7.55 -2.48 11.34
C LYS A 254 -7.08 -3.36 12.50
N GLY A 255 -7.12 -2.82 13.71
CA GLY A 255 -6.72 -3.52 14.93
C GLY A 255 -5.22 -3.51 15.19
N MET A 256 -4.44 -2.79 14.38
CA MET A 256 -3.01 -2.62 14.60
C MET A 256 -2.74 -1.35 15.43
N PRO A 257 -1.70 -1.32 16.29
CA PRO A 257 -1.33 -0.12 17.02
C PRO A 257 -0.88 1.01 16.08
N LEU A 258 -1.30 2.24 16.38
CA LEU A 258 -0.75 3.44 15.77
C LEU A 258 0.52 3.86 16.51
N LEU A 259 1.57 4.15 15.74
CA LEU A 259 2.85 4.61 16.24
C LEU A 259 2.88 6.14 16.21
N PRO A 260 3.15 6.81 17.35
CA PRO A 260 3.23 8.27 17.40
C PRO A 260 4.31 8.83 16.46
N ALA A 261 4.12 10.09 16.06
CA ALA A 261 5.11 10.82 15.28
C ALA A 261 6.49 10.80 15.97
N GLY A 262 7.55 10.52 15.20
CA GLY A 262 8.93 10.48 15.70
C GLY A 262 9.39 9.13 16.29
N SER A 263 8.50 8.14 16.37
CA SER A 263 8.85 6.77 16.78
C SER A 263 9.93 6.15 15.87
N ARG A 264 10.91 5.47 16.48
CA ARG A 264 11.93 4.68 15.79
C ARG A 264 11.62 3.20 16.02
N VAL A 265 11.09 2.53 15.01
CA VAL A 265 10.75 1.10 15.07
C VAL A 265 11.51 0.35 13.97
N ASP A 266 12.23 -0.70 14.35
CA ASP A 266 12.90 -1.60 13.39
C ASP A 266 11.91 -2.56 12.71
N LEU A 267 12.35 -3.24 11.63
CA LEU A 267 11.50 -4.12 10.81
C LEU A 267 10.76 -5.20 11.62
N THR A 268 11.40 -5.76 12.64
CA THR A 268 10.86 -6.82 13.51
C THR A 268 9.91 -6.25 14.57
N GLY A 269 10.18 -5.04 15.07
CA GLY A 269 9.28 -4.30 15.95
C GLY A 269 7.99 -3.83 15.26
N ARG A 270 7.95 -3.82 13.92
CA ARG A 270 6.74 -3.46 13.12
C ARG A 270 5.81 -4.64 12.86
N VAL A 271 6.32 -5.87 12.93
CA VAL A 271 5.58 -7.14 12.71
C VAL A 271 5.26 -7.84 14.04
N GLY A 272 5.70 -7.27 15.16
CA GLY A 272 5.39 -7.81 16.48
C GLY A 272 3.89 -7.76 16.75
N VAL A 273 3.30 -8.93 16.99
CA VAL A 273 2.16 -9.03 17.91
C VAL A 273 2.65 -8.41 19.22
N PHE A 274 2.36 -7.13 19.41
CA PHE A 274 2.58 -6.50 20.69
C PHE A 274 1.64 -7.20 21.65
N GLU A 275 2.24 -7.86 22.65
CA GLU A 275 1.53 -8.34 23.83
C GLU A 275 0.62 -7.21 24.31
N PRO A 276 -0.66 -7.49 24.66
CA PRO A 276 -1.47 -6.48 25.29
C PRO A 276 -0.72 -6.08 26.56
N ARG A 277 -0.11 -4.89 26.58
CA ARG A 277 0.20 -4.29 27.87
C ARG A 277 -1.13 -4.16 28.55
N GLU A 278 -1.34 -4.94 29.61
CA GLU A 278 -2.37 -4.67 30.59
C GLU A 278 -2.22 -3.20 30.96
N TYR A 279 -3.11 -2.36 30.43
CA TYR A 279 -3.42 -1.12 31.11
C TYR A 279 -4.06 -1.57 32.41
N SER A 280 -3.25 -1.65 33.47
CA SER A 280 -3.74 -1.91 34.80
C SER A 280 -4.77 -0.84 35.13
N LEU A 281 -6.05 -1.22 35.05
CA LEU A 281 -7.18 -0.43 35.55
C LEU A 281 -7.26 -0.51 37.09
N SER A 282 -6.16 -0.81 37.77
CA SER A 282 -6.06 -0.72 39.23
C SER A 282 -5.82 0.74 39.63
N GLY A 283 -6.87 1.58 39.59
CA GLY A 283 -6.74 2.93 40.13
C GLY A 283 -7.89 3.89 39.88
N LEU A 284 -8.87 3.56 39.03
CA LEU A 284 -10.02 4.44 38.80
C LEU A 284 -11.23 3.95 39.61
N PRO A 285 -11.78 4.76 40.54
CA PRO A 285 -13.00 4.40 41.23
C PRO A 285 -14.14 4.27 40.23
N VAL A 286 -14.74 3.08 40.21
CA VAL A 286 -15.90 2.74 39.39
C VAL A 286 -17.11 3.53 39.92
N GLY A 287 -17.71 4.35 39.05
CA GLY A 287 -18.99 5.01 39.32
C GLY A 287 -18.89 6.51 39.55
N GLY A 288 -18.63 7.28 38.50
CA GLY A 288 -18.76 8.73 38.51
C GLY A 288 -19.05 9.27 37.12
N VAL A 289 -20.25 9.80 36.92
CA VAL A 289 -20.61 10.55 35.70
C VAL A 289 -19.78 11.84 35.69
N VAL A 290 -18.71 11.88 34.89
CA VAL A 290 -17.93 13.10 34.69
C VAL A 290 -18.64 13.98 33.68
N ARG A 291 -19.33 15.02 34.16
CA ARG A 291 -19.75 16.15 33.33
C ARG A 291 -18.53 17.00 32.99
N PRO A 292 -18.33 17.45 31.74
CA PRO A 292 -17.20 18.30 31.40
C PRO A 292 -17.37 19.68 32.05
N ARG A 293 -16.45 20.06 32.94
CA ARG A 293 -16.24 21.46 33.29
C ARG A 293 -15.48 22.12 32.15
N ALA A 294 -16.04 23.20 31.61
CA ALA A 294 -15.34 24.09 30.70
C ALA A 294 -14.10 24.66 31.42
N ALA A 295 -12.92 24.33 30.92
CA ALA A 295 -11.69 25.03 31.25
C ALA A 295 -11.44 26.06 30.16
N SER A 296 -11.70 27.33 30.49
CA SER A 296 -11.24 28.47 29.70
C SER A 296 -9.72 28.53 29.77
N VAL A 297 -9.05 28.23 28.66
CA VAL A 297 -7.63 28.56 28.48
C VAL A 297 -7.56 29.86 27.69
N ARG A 298 -7.07 30.92 28.34
CA ARG A 298 -6.63 32.15 27.68
C ARG A 298 -5.46 31.81 26.76
N ALA A 299 -5.56 32.17 25.49
CA ALA A 299 -4.44 32.20 24.57
C ALA A 299 -3.72 33.54 24.76
N ASP A 300 -2.50 33.49 25.27
CA ASP A 300 -1.54 34.57 25.03
C ASP A 300 -0.88 34.28 23.68
N ALA A 301 -1.05 35.21 22.75
CA ALA A 301 -0.41 35.21 21.46
C ALA A 301 1.04 35.65 21.63
N ASP A 302 1.97 34.86 21.09
CA ASP A 302 3.33 35.32 20.84
C ASP A 302 3.64 35.02 19.38
N ASP A 303 3.76 36.10 18.62
CA ASP A 303 3.91 36.12 17.17
C ASP A 303 5.37 35.83 16.81
N GLY A 304 5.63 34.61 16.32
CA GLY A 304 6.94 34.18 15.83
C GLY A 304 6.89 33.77 14.37
N GLU A 305 7.23 34.70 13.47
CA GLU A 305 7.49 34.47 12.05
C GLU A 305 8.46 33.31 11.81
N TRP A 306 8.07 32.32 11.02
CA TRP A 306 9.00 31.39 10.37
C TRP A 306 9.06 31.71 8.87
N ALA A 307 10.00 32.60 8.53
CA ALA A 307 10.40 32.92 7.18
C ALA A 307 11.02 31.69 6.48
N GLN A 308 10.57 31.44 5.25
CA GLN A 308 11.20 30.53 4.30
C GLN A 308 12.47 31.19 3.76
N SER A 309 13.61 30.49 3.83
CA SER A 309 14.83 30.86 3.08
C SER A 309 15.05 29.89 1.92
N GLU A 310 14.92 30.43 0.72
CA GLU A 310 15.48 29.91 -0.52
C GLU A 310 16.93 30.41 -0.66
N ASP A 311 17.89 29.50 -0.86
CA ASP A 311 19.14 29.65 -1.64
C ASP A 311 19.96 28.36 -1.47
N ALA A 312 20.75 27.82 -2.39
CA ALA A 312 21.17 28.17 -3.74
C ALA A 312 21.79 26.89 -4.35
N GLY A 313 22.05 26.84 -5.66
CA GLY A 313 23.11 25.96 -6.18
C GLY A 313 22.93 25.41 -7.58
N GLU A 314 23.13 26.27 -8.58
CA GLU A 314 23.34 25.90 -9.97
C GLU A 314 24.63 25.08 -10.17
N HIS A 315 24.53 23.88 -10.74
CA HIS A 315 25.67 23.21 -11.36
C HIS A 315 25.29 22.55 -12.69
N ARG A 316 26.01 23.02 -13.73
CA ARG A 316 25.99 22.57 -15.13
C ARG A 316 26.26 21.07 -15.30
N GLY A 317 25.72 20.57 -16.41
CA GLY A 317 25.72 19.18 -16.85
C GLY A 317 27.06 18.44 -16.84
N ARG A 318 26.97 17.16 -16.47
CA ARG A 318 27.73 16.07 -17.07
C ARG A 318 26.79 14.90 -17.33
N ASP A 319 26.90 14.38 -18.54
CA ASP A 319 26.35 13.11 -19.01
C ASP A 319 26.94 11.96 -18.18
N LEU A 320 26.07 11.18 -17.52
CA LEU A 320 26.40 9.90 -16.87
C LEU A 320 25.28 8.90 -17.18
N SER A 321 25.32 8.41 -18.41
CA SER A 321 24.68 7.18 -18.81
C SER A 321 25.44 6.00 -18.16
N GLY A 322 24.94 5.52 -17.03
CA GLY A 322 25.37 4.26 -16.41
C GLY A 322 25.60 4.35 -14.90
N GLU A 323 24.56 4.00 -14.13
CA GLU A 323 24.58 3.41 -12.77
C GLU A 323 23.29 3.79 -12.03
N LEU A 324 22.25 2.96 -12.18
CA LEU A 324 21.13 2.91 -11.25
C LEU A 324 21.11 1.52 -10.62
N LEU A 325 22.06 1.32 -9.70
CA LEU A 325 22.08 0.20 -8.77
C LEU A 325 20.89 0.34 -7.82
N GLY A 326 20.21 -0.78 -7.60
CA GLY A 326 18.98 -0.84 -6.81
C GLY A 326 19.16 -0.35 -5.38
N CYS A 327 18.22 0.48 -4.95
CA CYS A 327 18.04 0.83 -3.55
C CYS A 327 17.84 -0.47 -2.74
N GLY A 328 18.81 -0.78 -1.86
CA GLY A 328 18.87 -2.05 -1.13
C GLY A 328 20.24 -2.43 -0.55
N GLN A 329 21.26 -1.58 -0.67
CA GLN A 329 22.45 -1.67 0.18
C GLN A 329 22.51 -0.45 1.08
N ALA A 330 22.36 -0.70 2.39
CA ALA A 330 22.79 0.24 3.41
C ALA A 330 24.28 0.55 3.18
N GLN A 331 24.58 1.83 3.02
CA GLN A 331 25.94 2.35 2.99
C GLN A 331 26.56 2.11 4.37
N LEU A 332 27.46 1.12 4.46
CA LEU A 332 28.29 0.92 5.64
C LEU A 332 29.25 2.11 5.77
N PRO A 333 29.53 2.62 6.99
CA PRO A 333 30.61 3.58 7.18
C PRO A 333 31.94 2.92 6.83
N ARG A 334 32.80 3.64 6.11
CA ARG A 334 34.19 3.24 5.89
C ARG A 334 34.87 3.12 7.26
N LEU A 335 35.25 1.91 7.64
CA LEU A 335 36.21 1.67 8.69
C LEU A 335 37.59 1.76 8.03
N ASP A 336 38.31 2.83 8.32
CA ASP A 336 39.73 2.93 8.00
C ASP A 336 40.47 1.92 8.89
N VAL A 337 40.87 0.80 8.30
CA VAL A 337 41.75 -0.18 8.93
C VAL A 337 43.17 0.17 8.52
N GLU A 338 43.92 0.81 9.41
CA GLU A 338 45.37 0.93 9.29
C GLU A 338 46.01 -0.46 9.44
N CYS A 339 46.42 -1.07 8.32
CA CYS A 339 47.28 -2.24 8.32
C CYS A 339 48.72 -1.81 8.62
N SER A 340 49.12 -1.93 9.89
CA SER A 340 50.53 -1.98 10.30
C SER A 340 51.12 -3.34 9.93
N ALA A 341 52.03 -3.37 8.95
CA ALA A 341 52.82 -4.54 8.61
C ALA A 341 54.10 -4.55 9.49
N GLN A 342 54.20 -5.52 10.41
CA GLN A 342 55.47 -5.86 11.04
C GLN A 342 56.23 -6.87 10.15
N PRO A 343 57.55 -6.69 9.93
CA PRO A 343 58.36 -7.66 9.22
C PRO A 343 58.73 -8.82 10.16
N VAL A 344 58.46 -10.04 9.71
CA VAL A 344 59.00 -11.27 10.33
C VAL A 344 60.38 -11.54 9.70
N ARG A 345 61.36 -11.81 10.56
CA ARG A 345 62.75 -12.16 10.21
C ARG A 345 62.88 -13.55 9.60
#